data_AF-A0A7H4LP17-F1
#
_entry.id   AF-A0A7H4LP17-F1
#
_cell.length_a   1.000
_cell.length_b   1.000
_cell.length_c   1.000
_cell.angle_alpha   90.00
_cell.angle_beta   90.00
_cell.angle_gamma   90.00
#
_symmetry.space_group_name_H-M   'P 1'
#
loop_
_entity.id
_entity.type
_entity.pdbx_description
1 polymer ?
#
loop_
_entity_poly.entity_id
_entity_poly.type
_entity_poly.pdbx_seq_one_letter_code
_entity_poly.pdbx_strand_id
1 'polypeptide(L)'
;MLTGHPAEEMPGSVGDLLPELSQLHELARQVMQGVAQALWPSVSVPEGLGELAEKLKGARRRFRLWKISACRQGAREAWAMVKTRYTKADPNHMAEVGPMGPDGKEIPVSLVYGQVELAAKYSQQDCRLDNMLDGIEEEFSQSN
;
A
#
# COMPACT_ATOMS: atom_id res chain seq x y z
N MET A 1 -64.00 -36.78 -13.87
CA MET A 1 -63.42 -35.85 -14.86
C MET A 1 -62.86 -34.66 -14.10
N LEU A 2 -61.65 -34.24 -14.45
CA LEU A 2 -60.61 -33.66 -13.59
C LEU A 2 -60.92 -32.28 -12.98
N THR A 3 -60.64 -32.16 -11.68
CA THR A 3 -60.41 -30.91 -10.94
C THR A 3 -59.15 -30.21 -11.46
N GLY A 4 -59.27 -28.90 -11.72
CA GLY A 4 -58.16 -28.06 -12.16
C GLY A 4 -57.09 -27.92 -11.10
N HIS A 5 -55.84 -28.18 -11.49
CA HIS A 5 -54.65 -27.93 -10.69
C HIS A 5 -54.34 -26.42 -10.71
N PRO A 6 -54.05 -25.75 -9.59
CA PRO A 6 -53.46 -24.41 -9.64
C PRO A 6 -52.06 -24.54 -10.23
N ALA A 7 -51.72 -23.65 -11.17
CA ALA A 7 -50.37 -23.47 -11.63
C ALA A 7 -49.51 -23.09 -10.41
N GLU A 8 -48.52 -23.94 -10.12
CA GLU A 8 -47.46 -23.68 -9.17
C GLU A 8 -46.75 -22.40 -9.63
N GLU A 9 -46.92 -21.31 -8.87
CA GLU A 9 -46.21 -20.07 -9.09
C GLU A 9 -44.70 -20.35 -8.99
N MET A 10 -44.02 -20.28 -10.13
CA MET A 10 -42.56 -20.34 -10.21
C MET A 10 -41.94 -19.30 -9.25
N PRO A 11 -41.04 -19.71 -8.34
CA PRO A 11 -40.41 -18.77 -7.42
C PRO A 11 -39.50 -17.83 -8.21
N GLY A 12 -39.71 -16.52 -8.03
CA GLY A 12 -38.69 -15.48 -8.17
C GLY A 12 -37.76 -15.57 -9.40
N SER A 13 -38.28 -15.12 -10.53
CA SER A 13 -37.59 -14.31 -11.55
C SER A 13 -36.05 -14.38 -11.58
N VAL A 14 -35.52 -15.14 -12.55
CA VAL A 14 -34.15 -14.95 -13.09
C VAL A 14 -33.91 -13.49 -13.56
N GLY A 15 -34.99 -12.71 -13.78
CA GLY A 15 -34.93 -11.31 -14.16
C GLY A 15 -34.41 -10.35 -13.08
N ASP A 16 -34.45 -10.73 -11.80
CA ASP A 16 -33.97 -9.87 -10.70
C ASP A 16 -32.44 -10.00 -10.49
N LEU A 17 -31.83 -11.07 -10.99
CA LEU A 17 -30.40 -11.35 -10.86
C LEU A 17 -29.51 -10.53 -11.81
N LEU A 18 -30.00 -10.19 -13.01
CA LEU A 18 -29.21 -9.47 -14.02
C LEU A 18 -28.91 -8.00 -13.61
N PRO A 19 -29.89 -7.22 -13.12
CA PRO A 19 -29.63 -5.87 -12.60
C PRO A 19 -28.67 -5.88 -11.40
N GLU A 20 -28.84 -6.82 -10.48
CA GLU A 20 -27.97 -6.97 -9.31
C GLU A 20 -26.52 -7.30 -9.71
N LEU A 21 -26.35 -8.24 -10.65
CA LEU A 21 -25.03 -8.61 -11.17
C LEU A 21 -24.35 -7.43 -11.88
N SER A 22 -25.11 -6.63 -12.64
CA SER A 22 -24.58 -5.43 -13.30
C SER A 22 -24.12 -4.38 -12.28
N GLN A 23 -24.88 -4.17 -11.20
CA GLN A 23 -24.50 -3.24 -10.14
C GLN A 23 -23.24 -3.70 -9.40
N LEU A 24 -23.16 -5.00 -9.07
CA LEU A 24 -21.99 -5.58 -8.43
C LEU A 24 -20.75 -5.48 -9.33
N HIS A 25 -20.89 -5.73 -10.64
CA HIS A 25 -19.81 -5.60 -11.60
C HIS A 25 -19.29 -4.15 -11.66
N GLU A 26 -20.18 -3.18 -11.71
CA GLU A 26 -19.79 -1.76 -11.74
C GLU A 26 -19.10 -1.32 -10.44
N LEU A 27 -19.62 -1.75 -9.29
CA LEU A 27 -18.97 -1.49 -7.99
C LEU A 27 -17.56 -2.10 -7.93
N ALA A 28 -17.42 -3.36 -8.35
CA ALA A 28 -16.14 -4.04 -8.41
C ALA A 28 -15.16 -3.30 -9.32
N ARG A 29 -15.62 -2.84 -10.50
CA ARG A 29 -14.82 -2.05 -11.43
C ARG A 29 -14.30 -0.76 -10.78
N GLN A 30 -15.18 0.02 -10.13
CA GLN A 30 -14.80 1.28 -9.49
C GLN A 30 -13.78 1.08 -8.36
N VAL A 31 -14.03 0.14 -7.45
CA VAL A 31 -13.12 -0.18 -6.34
C VAL A 31 -11.75 -0.57 -6.88
N MET A 32 -11.73 -1.42 -7.91
CA MET A 32 -10.47 -1.91 -8.43
C MET A 32 -9.72 -0.88 -9.28
N GLN A 33 -10.40 0.05 -9.96
CA GLN A 33 -9.76 1.20 -10.58
C GLN A 33 -9.09 2.09 -9.54
N GLY A 34 -9.74 2.32 -8.39
CA GLY A 34 -9.14 3.05 -7.27
C GLY A 34 -7.89 2.37 -6.72
N VAL A 35 -7.92 1.05 -6.54
CA VAL A 35 -6.74 0.25 -6.14
C VAL A 35 -5.62 0.34 -7.17
N ALA A 36 -5.95 0.24 -8.46
CA ALA A 36 -4.98 0.33 -9.54
C ALA A 36 -4.31 1.71 -9.60
N GLN A 37 -5.07 2.79 -9.40
CA GLN A 37 -4.53 4.16 -9.37
C GLN A 37 -3.62 4.40 -8.16
N ALA A 38 -3.98 3.88 -6.98
CA ALA A 38 -3.16 3.99 -5.79
C ALA A 38 -1.85 3.20 -5.92
N LEU A 39 -1.91 2.00 -6.51
CA LEU A 39 -0.73 1.18 -6.71
C LEU A 39 0.13 1.69 -7.86
N TRP A 40 -0.45 2.13 -8.98
CA TRP A 40 0.27 2.53 -10.18
C TRP A 40 -0.17 3.93 -10.65
N PRO A 41 0.20 5.00 -9.93
CA PRO A 41 -0.24 6.36 -10.23
C PRO A 41 0.22 6.86 -11.61
N SER A 42 1.37 6.37 -12.09
CA SER A 42 2.00 6.76 -13.35
C SER A 42 1.50 5.96 -14.56
N VAL A 43 0.56 5.02 -14.38
CA VAL A 43 0.08 4.12 -15.43
C VAL A 43 -1.41 4.35 -15.69
N SER A 44 -1.86 4.19 -16.93
CA SER A 44 -3.28 4.27 -17.27
C SER A 44 -4.14 3.32 -16.43
N VAL A 45 -5.30 3.83 -16.02
CA VAL A 45 -6.32 3.07 -15.30
C VAL A 45 -6.84 1.98 -16.24
N PRO A 46 -6.91 0.70 -15.79
CA PRO A 46 -7.40 -0.38 -16.62
C PRO A 46 -8.88 -0.15 -17.00
N GLU A 47 -9.20 -0.40 -18.27
CA GLU A 47 -10.56 -0.20 -18.80
C GLU A 47 -11.49 -1.36 -18.43
N GLY A 48 -10.93 -2.55 -18.18
CA GLY A 48 -11.68 -3.76 -17.86
C GLY A 48 -11.02 -4.69 -16.85
N LEU A 49 -11.77 -5.69 -16.41
CA LEU A 49 -11.35 -6.67 -15.40
C LEU A 49 -10.15 -7.53 -15.84
N GLY A 50 -10.03 -7.82 -17.13
CA GLY A 50 -8.90 -8.59 -17.68
C GLY A 50 -7.56 -7.86 -17.56
N GLU A 51 -7.50 -6.61 -18.00
CA GLU A 51 -6.29 -5.77 -17.89
C GLU A 51 -5.87 -5.56 -16.44
N LEU A 52 -6.86 -5.37 -15.57
CA LEU A 52 -6.64 -5.26 -14.16
C LEU A 52 -6.09 -6.57 -13.57
N ALA A 53 -6.66 -7.73 -13.93
CA ALA A 53 -6.19 -9.03 -13.46
C ALA A 53 -4.72 -9.25 -13.84
N GLU A 54 -4.31 -8.83 -15.04
CA GLU A 54 -2.91 -8.83 -15.45
C GLU A 54 -2.04 -7.91 -14.58
N LYS A 55 -2.47 -6.68 -14.29
CA LYS A 55 -1.73 -5.78 -13.37
C LYS A 55 -1.61 -6.38 -11.96
N LEU A 56 -2.65 -7.04 -11.48
CA LEU A 56 -2.67 -7.64 -10.15
C LEU A 56 -1.71 -8.82 -10.00
N LYS A 57 -1.31 -9.51 -11.09
CA LYS A 57 -0.24 -10.53 -11.03
C LYS A 57 1.08 -9.96 -10.46
N GLY A 58 1.33 -8.67 -10.69
CA GLY A 58 2.49 -7.93 -10.16
C GLY A 58 2.26 -7.21 -8.83
N ALA A 59 1.03 -7.20 -8.30
CA ALA A 59 0.66 -6.37 -7.14
C ALA A 59 1.53 -6.64 -5.91
N ARG A 60 1.86 -7.91 -5.63
CA ARG A 60 2.73 -8.27 -4.50
C ARG A 60 4.09 -7.57 -4.55
N ARG A 61 4.70 -7.48 -5.74
CA ARG A 61 5.97 -6.77 -5.93
C ARG A 61 5.75 -5.28 -5.68
N ARG A 62 4.68 -4.70 -6.23
CA ARG A 62 4.35 -3.29 -6.06
C ARG A 62 4.13 -2.91 -4.59
N PHE A 63 3.39 -3.71 -3.82
CA PHE A 63 3.22 -3.51 -2.39
C PHE A 63 4.54 -3.55 -1.61
N ARG A 64 5.47 -4.43 -2.00
CA ARG A 64 6.80 -4.48 -1.36
C ARG A 64 7.59 -3.21 -1.64
N LEU A 65 7.58 -2.72 -2.88
CA LEU A 65 8.25 -1.47 -3.26
C LEU A 65 7.64 -0.29 -2.49
N TRP A 66 6.31 -0.24 -2.40
CA TRP A 66 5.60 0.76 -1.61
C TRP A 66 5.95 0.76 -0.13
N LYS A 67 6.03 -0.43 0.48
CA LYS A 67 6.47 -0.55 1.87
C LYS A 67 7.89 -0.03 2.05
N ILE A 68 8.80 -0.37 1.13
CA ILE A 68 10.20 0.07 1.18
C ILE A 68 10.30 1.58 1.00
N SER A 69 9.56 2.17 0.04
CA SER A 69 9.57 3.61 -0.21
C SER A 69 9.09 4.39 1.02
N ALA A 70 7.91 4.03 1.56
CA ALA A 70 7.36 4.67 2.74
C ALA A 70 8.31 4.58 3.95
N CYS A 71 8.96 3.43 4.15
CA CYS A 71 9.98 3.27 5.18
C CYS A 71 11.21 4.17 4.96
N ARG A 72 11.73 4.24 3.72
CA ARG A 72 12.89 5.08 3.37
C ARG A 72 12.60 6.56 3.59
N GLN A 73 11.40 7.03 3.27
CA GLN A 73 11.02 8.42 3.48
C GLN A 73 10.84 8.79 4.95
N GLY A 74 10.11 7.96 5.71
CA GLY A 74 9.99 8.18 7.15
C GLY A 74 11.36 8.20 7.82
N ALA A 75 12.27 7.32 7.40
CA ALA A 75 13.66 7.34 7.87
C ALA A 75 14.39 8.62 7.44
N ARG A 76 14.25 9.06 6.17
CA ARG A 76 14.89 10.28 5.65
C ARG A 76 14.47 11.52 6.46
N GLU A 77 13.19 11.68 6.73
CA GLU A 77 12.66 12.80 7.53
C GLU A 77 13.17 12.74 8.97
N ALA A 78 13.14 11.55 9.60
CA ALA A 78 13.67 11.35 10.94
C ALA A 78 15.18 11.68 11.02
N TRP A 79 15.97 11.19 10.06
CA TRP A 79 17.41 11.49 9.99
C TRP A 79 17.69 12.97 9.73
N ALA A 80 16.88 13.64 8.89
CA ALA A 80 17.00 15.08 8.68
C ALA A 80 16.75 15.84 9.99
N MET A 81 15.70 15.50 10.74
CA MET A 81 15.44 16.08 12.06
C MET A 81 16.59 15.86 13.04
N VAL A 82 17.10 14.63 13.14
CA VAL A 82 18.27 14.31 13.99
C VAL A 82 19.47 15.15 13.58
N LYS A 83 19.80 15.22 12.28
CA LYS A 83 20.96 15.96 11.77
C LYS A 83 20.85 17.48 12.02
N THR A 84 19.64 18.04 11.99
CA THR A 84 19.44 19.47 12.31
C THR A 84 19.77 19.82 13.75
N ARG A 85 19.60 18.88 14.69
CA ARG A 85 19.88 19.08 16.13
C ARG A 85 21.28 18.60 16.52
N TYR A 86 21.74 17.51 15.90
CA TYR A 86 23.02 16.88 16.15
C TYR A 86 23.91 17.00 14.91
N THR A 87 24.40 18.21 14.66
CA THR A 87 25.11 18.54 13.40
C THR A 87 26.39 17.72 13.19
N LYS A 88 27.02 17.24 14.27
CA LYS A 88 28.21 16.37 14.23
C LYS A 88 27.90 14.89 14.05
N ALA A 89 26.64 14.46 14.17
CA ALA A 89 26.28 13.06 13.97
C ALA A 89 26.51 12.64 12.52
N ASP A 90 26.98 11.42 12.30
CA ASP A 90 27.08 10.78 10.99
C ASP A 90 25.97 9.73 10.85
N PRO A 91 24.85 10.05 10.16
CA PRO A 91 23.74 9.12 9.98
C PRO A 91 24.12 7.80 9.33
N ASN A 92 25.10 7.80 8.42
CA ASN A 92 25.52 6.59 7.70
C ASN A 92 26.21 5.64 8.67
N HIS A 93 27.20 6.14 9.40
CA HIS A 93 27.89 5.36 10.42
C HIS A 93 26.91 4.85 11.50
N MET A 94 25.99 5.70 11.98
CA MET A 94 24.98 5.30 12.97
C MET A 94 24.04 4.21 12.45
N ALA A 95 23.67 4.25 11.17
CA ALA A 95 22.84 3.21 10.56
C ALA A 95 23.61 1.87 10.43
N GLU A 96 24.92 1.92 10.18
CA GLU A 96 25.78 0.73 10.07
C GLU A 96 26.05 0.06 11.42
N VAL A 97 26.42 0.83 12.45
CA VAL A 97 26.75 0.28 13.78
C VAL A 97 25.52 0.06 14.65
N GLY A 98 24.39 0.66 14.29
CA GLY A 98 23.15 0.58 15.05
C GLY A 98 23.22 1.39 16.35
N PRO A 99 22.33 1.11 17.31
CA PRO A 99 22.20 1.86 18.56
C PRO A 99 23.32 1.47 19.54
N MET A 100 24.58 1.77 19.23
CA MET A 100 25.71 1.54 20.15
C MET A 100 25.98 2.78 21.02
N GLY A 101 26.26 2.53 22.30
CA GLY A 101 26.72 3.54 23.23
C GLY A 101 28.21 3.90 23.06
N PRO A 102 28.69 4.95 23.74
CA PRO A 102 30.10 5.35 23.68
C PRO A 102 31.09 4.27 24.15
N ASP A 103 30.61 3.32 24.96
CA ASP A 103 31.36 2.16 25.45
C ASP A 103 31.32 0.95 24.49
N GLY A 104 30.73 1.12 23.30
CA GLY A 104 30.60 0.07 22.28
C GLY A 104 29.53 -0.97 22.60
N LYS A 105 28.72 -0.77 23.63
CA LYS A 105 27.63 -1.71 23.97
C LYS A 105 26.35 -1.34 23.25
N GLU A 106 25.60 -2.35 22.85
CA GLU A 106 24.26 -2.16 22.30
C GLU A 106 23.33 -1.53 23.34
N ILE A 107 22.67 -0.44 22.96
CA ILE A 107 21.63 0.21 23.72
C ILE A 107 20.29 -0.36 23.25
N PRO A 108 19.50 -0.98 24.15
CA PRO A 108 18.20 -1.52 23.78
C PRO A 108 17.25 -0.42 23.30
N VAL A 109 16.86 -0.47 22.03
CA VAL A 109 15.91 0.48 21.43
C VAL A 109 14.51 0.40 22.04
N SER A 110 14.18 -0.73 22.68
CA SER A 110 12.92 -0.91 23.43
C SER A 110 12.72 0.13 24.54
N LEU A 111 13.80 0.71 25.06
CA LEU A 111 13.75 1.76 26.08
C LEU A 111 13.18 3.09 25.54
N VAL A 112 13.28 3.32 24.23
CA VAL A 112 12.96 4.61 23.61
C VAL A 112 11.87 4.52 22.53
N TYR A 113 11.52 3.34 22.04
CA TYR A 113 10.47 3.16 21.02
C TYR A 113 9.13 3.80 21.41
N GLY A 114 8.68 3.65 22.66
CA GLY A 114 7.45 4.28 23.13
C GLY A 114 7.51 5.81 23.12
N GLN A 115 8.69 6.40 23.26
CA GLN A 115 8.87 7.86 23.29
C GLN A 115 8.77 8.48 21.89
N VAL A 116 9.07 7.70 20.84
CA VAL A 116 9.07 8.17 19.44
C VAL A 116 7.80 7.79 18.68
N GLU A 117 6.90 6.98 19.26
CA GLU A 117 5.70 6.48 18.57
C GLU A 117 4.80 7.62 18.07
N LEU A 118 4.56 8.64 18.91
CA LEU A 118 3.74 9.79 18.51
C LEU A 118 4.39 10.61 17.39
N ALA A 119 5.71 10.81 17.45
CA ALA A 119 6.46 11.51 16.40
C ALA A 119 6.45 10.74 15.08
N ALA A 120 6.52 9.40 15.12
CA ALA A 120 6.38 8.56 13.94
C ALA A 120 5.01 8.72 13.28
N LYS A 121 3.92 8.85 14.07
CA LYS A 121 2.57 9.12 13.56
C LYS A 121 2.47 10.48 12.86
N TYR A 122 3.15 11.51 13.35
CA TYR A 122 3.21 12.80 12.66
C TYR A 122 3.96 12.69 11.32
N SER A 123 5.13 12.03 11.31
CA SER A 123 5.92 11.82 10.09
C SER A 123 5.16 11.00 9.03
N GLN A 124 4.28 10.07 9.45
CA GLN A 124 3.41 9.33 8.54
C GLN A 124 2.46 10.24 7.75
N GLN A 125 1.97 11.34 8.33
CA GLN A 125 1.04 12.25 7.64
C GLN A 125 1.72 12.97 6.47
N ASP A 126 3.00 13.32 6.64
CA ASP A 126 3.82 13.98 5.62
C ASP A 126 4.21 13.03 4.47
N CYS A 127 4.34 11.74 4.79
CA CYS A 127 4.65 10.67 3.84
C CYS A 127 3.49 10.31 2.87
N ARG A 128 2.32 10.97 2.98
CA ARG A 128 1.13 10.71 2.13
C ARG A 128 1.26 11.15 0.67
N LEU A 129 2.31 11.91 0.32
CA LEU A 129 2.56 12.42 -1.03
C LEU A 129 3.46 11.43 -1.81
N ASP A 130 2.90 10.30 -2.21
CA ASP A 130 3.68 9.18 -2.77
C ASP A 130 4.09 9.40 -4.24
N ASN A 131 5.13 10.24 -4.45
CA ASN A 131 5.89 10.37 -5.72
C ASN A 131 7.13 9.45 -5.75
N MET A 132 7.25 8.53 -4.79
CA MET A 132 8.55 7.93 -4.45
C MET A 132 8.91 6.68 -5.23
N LEU A 133 7.89 6.05 -5.81
CA LEU A 133 8.05 4.75 -6.45
C LEU A 133 8.77 4.85 -7.79
N ASP A 134 8.82 6.04 -8.39
CA ASP A 134 9.47 6.28 -9.68
C ASP A 134 10.98 5.94 -9.62
N GLY A 135 11.68 6.25 -8.52
CA GLY A 135 13.12 5.97 -8.40
C GLY A 135 13.48 4.53 -7.99
N ILE A 136 12.59 3.80 -7.30
CA ILE A 136 12.89 2.44 -6.82
C ILE A 136 12.62 1.39 -7.92
N GLU A 137 11.66 1.65 -8.82
CA GLU A 137 11.43 0.78 -9.97
C GLU A 137 12.63 0.72 -10.91
N GLU A 138 13.35 1.85 -11.08
CA GLU A 138 14.56 1.94 -11.90
C GLU A 138 15.72 1.09 -11.34
N GLU A 139 16.02 1.20 -10.04
CA GLU A 139 17.09 0.41 -9.38
C GLU A 139 16.84 -1.11 -9.49
N PHE A 140 15.58 -1.53 -9.35
CA PHE A 140 15.23 -2.95 -9.39
C PHE A 140 15.19 -3.52 -10.81
N SER A 141 14.82 -2.70 -11.79
CA SER A 141 14.78 -3.12 -13.20
C SER A 141 16.19 -3.27 -13.80
N GLN A 142 17.20 -2.64 -13.19
CA GLN A 142 18.61 -2.81 -13.53
C GLN A 142 19.27 -4.05 -12.88
N SER A 143 18.57 -4.72 -11.95
CA SER A 143 19.10 -5.84 -11.16
C SER A 143 18.58 -7.23 -11.61
N ASN A 144 17.87 -7.31 -12.74
CA ASN A 144 17.33 -8.55 -13.33
C ASN A 144 17.73 -8.68 -14.80
#